data_AF-A0AAV4JSI2-F1
#
_entry.id   AF-A0AAV4JSI2-F1
#
_cell.length_a   1.000
_cell.length_b   1.000
_cell.length_c   1.000
_cell.angle_alpha   90.00
_cell.angle_beta   90.00
_cell.angle_gamma   90.00
#
_symmetry.space_group_name_H-M   'P 1'
#
loop_
_entity.id
_entity.type
_entity.pdbx_description
1 polymer ?
#
loop_
_entity_poly.entity_id
_entity_poly.type
_entity_poly.pdbx_seq_one_letter_code
_entity_poly.pdbx_strand_id
1 'polypeptide(L)'
;MQFTQYVWIIHQACGSKLKRLFSTQSPSTRVIYDHLVLKLERKKRIKLINPETVKQVHCLCFYYQFENFTSLDQDLLYEPLLGIPSRGQIPVNDTVFQITIPCKGKKGVASLLLGLLIYNEHNRQLRGTPIKFRLRKSCDDFETSSLCKQGCRNGGICNSHGVCQCPQGFRGRLCDIGTFLAIDSHHL
;
A
#
# COMPACT_ATOMS: atom_id res chain seq x y z
N MET A 1 18.21 -11.32 -0.29
CA MET A 1 17.11 -11.63 0.67
C MET A 1 15.83 -11.00 0.13
N GLN A 2 14.73 -11.76 0.03
CA GLN A 2 13.60 -11.47 -0.84
C GLN A 2 12.73 -10.30 -0.35
N PHE A 3 12.76 -9.18 -1.07
CA PHE A 3 11.76 -8.13 -0.98
C PHE A 3 10.46 -8.66 -1.59
N THR A 4 9.51 -9.11 -0.77
CA THR A 4 8.17 -9.45 -1.28
C THR A 4 7.38 -8.14 -1.46
N GLN A 5 7.41 -7.58 -2.67
CA GLN A 5 6.56 -6.44 -3.05
C GLN A 5 5.14 -6.96 -3.29
N TYR A 6 4.15 -6.48 -2.53
CA TYR A 6 2.75 -6.78 -2.77
C TYR A 6 2.16 -5.70 -3.68
N VAL A 7 2.35 -5.86 -4.99
CA VAL A 7 1.81 -4.95 -6.00
C VAL A 7 0.33 -5.27 -6.24
N TRP A 8 -0.56 -4.32 -5.92
CA TRP A 8 -1.98 -4.44 -6.20
C TRP A 8 -2.36 -3.62 -7.42
N ILE A 9 -2.87 -4.31 -8.44
CA ILE A 9 -3.20 -3.70 -9.71
C ILE A 9 -4.72 -3.60 -9.83
N ILE A 10 -5.25 -2.39 -9.89
CA ILE A 10 -6.66 -2.18 -10.24
C ILE A 10 -6.79 -2.29 -11.76
N HIS A 11 -7.32 -3.42 -12.21
CA HIS A 11 -7.64 -3.64 -13.62
C HIS A 11 -9.04 -3.08 -13.91
N GLN A 12 -9.13 -1.94 -14.59
CA GLN A 12 -10.41 -1.43 -15.09
C GLN A 12 -10.34 -1.36 -16.62
N ALA A 13 -10.93 -2.38 -17.26
CA ALA A 13 -11.49 -2.16 -18.58
C ALA A 13 -12.61 -1.14 -18.42
N CYS A 14 -12.57 -0.05 -19.19
CA CYS A 14 -13.66 0.91 -19.31
C CYS A 14 -14.99 0.12 -19.45
N GLY A 15 -15.81 0.10 -18.38
CA GLY A 15 -17.13 -0.51 -18.34
C GLY A 15 -17.31 -1.94 -17.79
N SER A 16 -16.36 -2.62 -17.11
CA SER A 16 -16.61 -4.00 -16.61
C SER A 16 -15.85 -4.41 -15.35
N LYS A 17 -16.55 -5.11 -14.43
CA LYS A 17 -16.13 -5.88 -13.22
C LYS A 17 -14.62 -5.83 -12.87
N LEU A 18 -14.30 -5.45 -11.61
CA LEU A 18 -12.98 -5.62 -11.02
C LEU A 18 -12.53 -7.10 -11.17
N LYS A 19 -11.65 -7.38 -12.12
CA LYS A 19 -11.02 -8.70 -12.25
C LYS A 19 -9.80 -8.71 -11.33
N ARG A 20 -9.84 -9.57 -10.32
CA ARG A 20 -8.78 -9.80 -9.35
C ARG A 20 -7.57 -10.44 -10.07
N LEU A 21 -6.63 -9.64 -10.55
CA LEU A 21 -5.36 -10.13 -11.05
C LEU A 21 -4.32 -9.96 -9.95
N PHE A 22 -4.14 -11.03 -9.17
CA PHE A 22 -3.00 -11.18 -8.28
C PHE A 22 -1.73 -11.27 -9.14
N SER A 23 -0.94 -10.20 -9.21
CA SER A 23 0.41 -10.28 -9.78
C SER A 23 1.41 -10.40 -8.64
N THR A 24 1.44 -11.61 -8.08
CA THR A 24 2.58 -12.42 -7.60
C THR A 24 2.05 -13.33 -6.48
N GLN A 25 1.77 -14.59 -6.85
CA GLN A 25 1.55 -15.79 -6.01
C GLN A 25 0.79 -15.62 -4.67
N SER A 26 -0.43 -16.17 -4.61
CA SER A 26 -1.24 -16.55 -3.44
C SER A 26 -0.98 -15.82 -2.08
N PRO A 27 -1.93 -15.01 -1.55
CA PRO A 27 -1.73 -14.24 -0.32
C PRO A 27 -1.79 -15.05 0.99
N SER A 28 -2.21 -16.31 0.99
CA SER A 28 -2.52 -17.00 2.25
C SER A 28 -1.31 -17.56 3.01
N THR A 29 -0.10 -17.55 2.42
CA THR A 29 1.05 -18.28 2.99
C THR A 29 2.34 -17.47 3.20
N ARG A 30 2.48 -16.25 2.67
CA ARG A 30 3.74 -15.49 2.80
C ARG A 30 3.75 -14.58 4.02
N VAL A 31 4.76 -14.78 4.87
CA VAL A 31 5.05 -13.97 6.05
C VAL A 31 5.83 -12.73 5.64
N ILE A 32 5.38 -11.55 6.07
CA ILE A 32 6.06 -10.28 5.92
C ILE A 32 7.18 -10.23 6.96
N TYR A 33 8.41 -9.91 6.55
CA TYR A 33 9.54 -9.78 7.48
C TYR A 33 9.85 -8.31 7.77
N ASP A 34 9.74 -7.44 6.76
CA ASP A 34 10.04 -6.01 6.88
C ASP A 34 8.78 -5.14 6.81
N HIS A 35 8.57 -4.43 5.71
CA HIS A 35 7.50 -3.47 5.51
C HIS A 35 6.55 -3.96 4.42
N LEU A 36 5.26 -3.66 4.59
CA LEU A 36 4.26 -3.95 3.56
C LEU A 36 4.21 -2.77 2.60
N VAL A 37 4.58 -3.02 1.34
CA VAL A 37 4.49 -2.03 0.27
C VAL A 37 3.24 -2.34 -0.54
N LEU A 38 2.34 -1.37 -0.64
CA LEU A 38 1.18 -1.44 -1.51
C LEU A 38 1.35 -0.46 -2.67
N LYS A 39 1.01 -0.92 -3.87
CA LYS A 39 0.92 -0.08 -5.06
C LYS A 39 -0.54 0.07 -5.42
N LEU A 40 -0.96 1.28 -5.76
CA LEU A 40 -2.26 1.55 -6.39
C LEU A 40 -2.00 2.10 -7.78
N GLU A 41 -2.55 1.42 -8.79
CA GLU A 41 -2.33 1.72 -10.21
C GLU A 41 -3.65 1.82 -10.96
N ARG A 42 -3.70 2.69 -11.98
CA ARG A 42 -4.79 2.74 -12.96
C ARG A 42 -4.35 2.04 -14.25
N LYS A 43 -4.72 0.77 -14.46
CA LYS A 43 -4.44 0.14 -15.75
C LYS A 43 -5.36 0.66 -16.85
N LYS A 44 -4.81 1.44 -17.79
CA LYS A 44 -5.49 1.82 -19.04
C LYS A 44 -5.58 0.60 -19.95
N ARG A 45 -6.78 0.26 -20.42
CA ARG A 45 -6.95 -0.69 -21.53
C ARG A 45 -6.86 0.11 -22.83
N ILE A 46 -5.74 0.04 -23.53
CA ILE A 46 -5.63 0.55 -24.91
C ILE A 46 -6.58 -0.31 -25.75
N LYS A 47 -7.73 0.25 -26.14
CA LYS A 47 -8.44 -0.27 -27.30
C LYS A 47 -7.74 0.37 -28.50
N LEU A 48 -7.44 -0.42 -29.54
CA LEU A 48 -7.05 0.13 -30.83
C LEU A 48 -8.18 1.07 -31.27
N ILE A 49 -7.93 2.39 -31.23
CA ILE A 49 -8.90 3.41 -31.62
C ILE A 49 -8.53 3.82 -33.04
N ASN A 50 -9.50 3.71 -33.95
CA ASN A 50 -9.43 4.27 -35.30
C ASN A 50 -9.20 5.80 -35.16
N PRO A 51 -8.21 6.41 -35.85
CA PRO A 51 -7.78 7.79 -35.61
C PRO A 51 -8.88 8.85 -35.79
N GLU A 52 -10.00 8.51 -36.43
CA GLU A 52 -11.13 9.42 -36.69
C GLU A 52 -12.15 9.51 -35.54
N THR A 53 -12.03 8.72 -34.47
CA THR A 53 -13.03 8.68 -33.37
C THR A 53 -12.41 8.86 -31.98
N VAL A 54 -11.56 9.88 -31.80
CA VAL A 54 -11.11 10.29 -30.46
C VAL A 54 -12.23 11.04 -29.74
N LYS A 55 -13.28 10.32 -29.31
CA LYS A 55 -14.11 10.79 -28.21
C LYS A 55 -13.29 10.63 -26.93
N GLN A 56 -12.76 11.76 -26.47
CA GLN A 56 -12.20 12.04 -25.14
C GLN A 56 -12.26 10.82 -24.20
N VAL A 57 -11.14 10.10 -24.07
CA VAL A 57 -11.01 9.00 -23.12
C VAL A 57 -11.09 9.61 -21.71
N HIS A 58 -12.30 9.72 -21.19
CA HIS A 58 -12.56 10.27 -19.87
C HIS A 58 -11.88 9.38 -18.83
N CYS A 59 -10.80 9.89 -18.22
CA CYS A 59 -10.04 9.13 -17.25
C CYS A 59 -10.82 9.12 -15.92
N LEU A 60 -11.67 8.12 -15.72
CA LEU A 60 -12.49 7.96 -14.51
C LEU A 60 -11.62 8.07 -13.25
N CYS A 61 -12.08 8.89 -12.30
CA CYS A 61 -11.41 9.06 -11.02
C CYS A 61 -11.94 8.05 -10.01
N PHE A 62 -11.01 7.38 -9.31
CA PHE A 62 -11.33 6.44 -8.25
C PHE A 62 -10.76 6.94 -6.93
N TYR A 63 -11.42 6.58 -5.84
CA TYR A 63 -11.03 6.92 -4.48
C TYR A 63 -10.85 5.63 -3.69
N TYR A 64 -9.83 5.60 -2.85
CA TYR A 64 -9.60 4.51 -1.92
C TYR A 64 -10.05 4.92 -0.52
N GLN A 65 -10.47 3.93 0.27
CA GLN A 65 -10.62 4.05 1.71
C GLN A 65 -10.15 2.76 2.36
N PHE A 66 -9.22 2.87 3.28
CA PHE A 66 -8.81 1.74 4.10
C PHE A 66 -9.66 1.62 5.36
N GLU A 67 -9.96 0.38 5.74
CA GLU A 67 -10.70 0.03 6.95
C GLU A 67 -10.08 -1.22 7.60
N ASN A 68 -10.52 -1.58 8.81
CA ASN A 68 -10.13 -2.82 9.49
C ASN A 68 -8.61 -2.98 9.68
N PHE A 69 -7.89 -1.94 10.12
CA PHE A 69 -6.52 -2.07 10.61
C PHE A 69 -6.56 -2.74 11.97
N THR A 70 -6.49 -4.08 11.98
CA THR A 70 -6.65 -4.86 13.20
C THR A 70 -5.60 -5.97 13.29
N SER A 71 -4.82 -5.94 14.35
CA SER A 71 -3.94 -7.00 14.79
C SER A 71 -4.77 -8.10 15.44
N LEU A 72 -4.64 -9.33 14.96
CA LEU A 72 -5.27 -10.51 15.56
C LEU A 72 -4.44 -11.09 16.72
N ASP A 73 -3.15 -10.72 16.79
CA ASP A 73 -2.19 -11.17 17.79
C ASP A 73 -1.64 -9.94 18.54
N GLN A 74 -2.51 -9.28 19.31
CA GLN A 74 -2.20 -7.99 19.97
C GLN A 74 -1.06 -8.09 20.98
N ASP A 75 -0.71 -9.28 21.47
CA ASP A 75 0.44 -9.47 22.38
C ASP A 75 1.80 -9.43 21.67
N LEU A 76 1.81 -9.64 20.35
CA LEU A 76 3.01 -9.66 19.52
C LEU A 76 3.12 -8.40 18.63
N LEU A 77 1.98 -7.83 18.24
CA LEU A 77 1.93 -6.82 17.18
C LEU A 77 1.02 -5.64 17.57
N TYR A 78 1.53 -4.42 17.40
CA TYR A 78 0.72 -3.20 17.47
C TYR A 78 -0.19 -3.08 16.25
N GLU A 79 -1.18 -2.19 16.34
CA GLU A 79 -2.02 -1.90 15.19
C GLU A 79 -1.21 -1.28 14.03
N PRO A 80 -1.49 -1.65 12.76
CA PRO A 80 -0.74 -1.12 11.64
C PRO A 80 -1.01 0.38 11.43
N LEU A 81 0.02 1.09 10.99
CA LEU A 81 -0.02 2.54 10.78
C LEU A 81 0.19 2.86 9.30
N LEU A 82 -0.63 3.77 8.78
CA LEU A 82 -0.55 4.22 7.39
C LEU A 82 0.42 5.39 7.22
N GLY A 83 1.28 5.32 6.20
CA GLY A 83 2.10 6.45 5.75
C GLY A 83 1.36 7.45 4.85
N ILE A 84 0.05 7.27 4.65
CA ILE A 84 -0.83 8.12 3.83
C ILE A 84 -2.18 8.29 4.54
N PRO A 85 -3.02 9.28 4.15
CA PRO A 85 -4.38 9.39 4.67
C PRO A 85 -5.18 8.11 4.42
N SER A 86 -6.07 7.73 5.36
CA SER A 86 -6.91 6.53 5.27
C SER A 86 -7.90 6.55 4.10
N ARG A 87 -8.18 7.73 3.55
CA ARG A 87 -8.98 7.94 2.34
C ARG A 87 -8.28 8.92 1.41
N GLY A 88 -8.42 8.73 0.10
CA GLY A 88 -7.81 9.62 -0.87
C GLY A 88 -8.15 9.25 -2.30
N GLN A 89 -7.72 10.09 -3.25
CA GLN A 89 -7.85 9.77 -4.67
C GLN A 89 -6.77 8.78 -5.09
N ILE A 90 -7.12 7.78 -5.89
CA ILE A 90 -6.15 6.87 -6.47
C ILE A 90 -5.31 7.66 -7.47
N PRO A 91 -3.97 7.74 -7.28
CA PRO A 91 -3.10 8.55 -8.12
C PRO A 91 -3.22 8.20 -9.61
N VAL A 92 -3.03 9.21 -10.47
CA VAL A 92 -3.02 9.01 -11.93
C VAL A 92 -1.81 8.20 -12.34
N ASN A 93 -0.65 8.53 -11.75
CA ASN A 93 0.58 7.79 -11.92
C ASN A 93 0.70 6.75 -10.82
N ASP A 94 1.10 5.55 -11.20
CA ASP A 94 1.48 4.45 -10.33
C ASP A 94 2.24 4.94 -9.10
N THR A 95 1.60 4.87 -7.93
CA THR A 95 2.23 5.30 -6.69
C THR A 95 2.24 4.19 -5.66
N VAL A 96 3.33 4.16 -4.90
CA VAL A 96 3.63 3.17 -3.90
C VAL A 96 3.61 3.84 -2.53
N PHE A 97 3.03 3.16 -1.56
CA PHE A 97 3.00 3.60 -0.17
C PHE A 97 3.32 2.44 0.75
N GLN A 98 3.90 2.78 1.91
CA GLN A 98 4.30 1.84 2.93
C GLN A 98 3.26 1.79 4.04
N ILE A 99 2.82 0.58 4.38
CA ILE A 99 2.09 0.30 5.61
C ILE A 99 3.09 -0.22 6.65
N THR A 100 3.13 0.47 7.78
CA THR A 100 4.01 0.13 8.90
C THR A 100 3.30 -0.85 9.81
N ILE A 101 3.93 -2.00 10.09
CA ILE A 101 3.36 -3.09 10.90
C ILE A 101 4.30 -3.32 12.09
N PRO A 102 4.11 -2.62 13.23
CA PRO A 102 5.10 -2.58 14.31
C PRO A 102 4.99 -3.78 15.27
N CYS A 103 6.12 -4.40 15.59
CA CYS A 103 6.22 -5.49 16.57
C CYS A 103 6.35 -4.94 17.99
N LYS A 104 5.89 -5.70 19.00
CA LYS A 104 6.03 -5.36 20.44
C LYS A 104 7.37 -5.81 21.06
N GLY A 105 8.30 -6.32 20.25
CA GLY A 105 9.63 -6.78 20.71
C GLY A 105 9.73 -8.26 21.11
N LYS A 106 8.68 -9.06 20.85
CA LYS A 106 8.72 -10.52 21.04
C LYS A 106 8.87 -11.24 19.70
N LYS A 107 9.67 -12.31 19.66
CA LYS A 107 9.71 -13.26 18.53
C LYS A 107 8.36 -13.93 18.29
N GLY A 108 8.01 -14.08 17.02
CA GLY A 108 6.83 -14.86 16.61
C GLY A 108 6.27 -14.41 15.26
N VAL A 109 5.20 -15.06 14.82
CA VAL A 109 4.45 -14.65 13.63
C VAL A 109 3.05 -14.22 14.02
N ALA A 110 2.78 -12.92 13.86
CA ALA A 110 1.48 -12.32 14.14
C ALA A 110 0.64 -12.21 12.87
N SER A 111 -0.68 -12.27 13.00
CA SER A 111 -1.65 -12.11 11.93
C SER A 111 -2.38 -10.77 12.06
N LEU A 112 -2.73 -10.18 10.93
CA LEU A 112 -3.50 -8.94 10.89
C LEU A 112 -4.51 -8.97 9.74
N LEU A 113 -5.56 -8.16 9.88
CA LEU A 113 -6.53 -7.89 8.83
C LEU A 113 -6.35 -6.48 8.32
N LEU A 114 -6.66 -6.28 7.03
CA LEU A 114 -6.77 -4.97 6.37
C LEU A 114 -7.94 -5.04 5.38
N GLY A 115 -8.74 -3.98 5.29
CA GLY A 115 -9.80 -3.83 4.30
C GLY A 115 -9.53 -2.64 3.38
N LEU A 116 -9.81 -2.81 2.08
CA LEU A 116 -9.69 -1.74 1.08
C LEU A 116 -11.00 -1.59 0.30
N LEU A 117 -11.67 -0.46 0.51
CA LEU A 117 -12.81 0.00 -0.25
C LEU A 117 -12.35 0.85 -1.43
N ILE A 118 -13.06 0.72 -2.55
CA ILE A 118 -12.82 1.54 -3.75
C ILE A 118 -14.14 2.17 -4.15
N TYR A 119 -14.15 3.49 -4.29
CA TYR A 119 -15.29 4.28 -4.72
C TYR A 119 -15.02 4.87 -6.11
N ASN A 120 -16.08 5.02 -6.91
CA ASN A 120 -16.01 5.83 -8.12
C ASN A 120 -16.19 7.33 -7.80
N GLU A 121 -16.07 8.19 -8.81
CA GLU A 121 -16.30 9.64 -8.72
C GLU A 121 -17.72 10.06 -8.27
N HIS A 122 -18.68 9.13 -8.30
CA HIS A 122 -20.04 9.34 -7.82
C HIS A 122 -20.26 8.77 -6.40
N ASN A 123 -19.17 8.49 -5.65
CA ASN A 123 -19.17 7.87 -4.33
C ASN A 123 -19.88 6.51 -4.25
N ARG A 124 -20.01 5.80 -5.39
CA ARG A 124 -20.54 4.44 -5.42
C ARG A 124 -19.40 3.45 -5.20
N GLN A 125 -19.57 2.61 -4.19
CA GLN A 125 -18.63 1.54 -3.89
C GLN A 125 -18.58 0.53 -5.06
N LEU A 126 -17.36 0.19 -5.46
CA LEU A 126 -17.11 -0.76 -6.53
C LEU A 126 -17.36 -2.19 -6.02
N ARG A 127 -18.04 -2.99 -6.85
CA ARG A 127 -18.35 -4.40 -6.54
C ARG A 127 -17.08 -5.21 -6.26
N GLY A 128 -17.14 -6.07 -5.24
CA GLY A 128 -16.00 -6.90 -4.82
C GLY A 128 -15.08 -6.22 -3.80
N THR A 129 -15.43 -5.02 -3.34
CA THR A 129 -14.83 -4.37 -2.17
C THR A 129 -15.80 -4.42 -0.96
N PRO A 130 -15.34 -4.38 0.30
CA PRO A 130 -13.95 -4.22 0.71
C PRO A 130 -13.10 -5.44 0.37
N ILE A 131 -11.91 -5.19 -0.17
CA ILE A 131 -10.91 -6.22 -0.40
C ILE A 131 -10.28 -6.51 0.96
N LYS A 132 -10.61 -7.66 1.54
CA LYS A 132 -10.07 -8.10 2.83
C LYS A 132 -8.76 -8.84 2.63
N PHE A 133 -7.69 -8.33 3.22
CA PHE A 133 -6.38 -8.97 3.28
C PHE A 133 -6.18 -9.56 4.67
N ARG A 134 -5.85 -10.85 4.73
CA ARG A 134 -5.32 -11.48 5.95
C ARG A 134 -3.84 -11.68 5.74
N LEU A 135 -3.04 -10.97 6.53
CA LEU A 135 -1.59 -10.93 6.39
C LEU A 135 -0.94 -11.54 7.62
N ARG A 136 0.33 -11.94 7.48
CA ARG A 136 1.16 -12.47 8.56
C ARG A 136 2.47 -11.69 8.62
N LYS A 137 2.94 -11.32 9.81
CA LYS A 137 4.17 -10.57 10.06
C LYS A 137 5.07 -11.37 11.00
N SER A 138 6.32 -11.62 10.58
CA SER A 138 7.37 -12.14 11.45
C SER A 138 7.90 -10.99 12.31
N CYS A 139 7.98 -11.22 13.61
CA CYS A 139 8.63 -10.36 14.57
C CYS A 139 9.85 -11.10 15.12
N ASP A 140 10.94 -10.36 15.28
CA ASP A 140 12.16 -10.82 15.92
C ASP A 140 12.34 -10.07 17.25
N ASP A 141 13.25 -10.54 18.10
CA ASP A 141 13.56 -9.94 19.41
C ASP A 141 14.24 -8.56 19.28
N PHE A 142 14.39 -8.06 18.06
CA PHE A 142 15.04 -6.79 17.79
C PHE A 142 14.12 -5.62 18.15
N GLU A 143 14.58 -4.80 19.08
CA GLU A 143 13.89 -3.60 19.52
C GLU A 143 13.89 -2.54 18.38
N THR A 144 12.71 -2.25 17.84
CA THR A 144 12.52 -1.24 16.78
C THR A 144 12.88 0.17 17.24
N SER A 145 13.04 0.41 18.55
CA SER A 145 13.43 1.69 19.16
C SER A 145 14.77 2.25 18.67
N SER A 146 15.57 1.47 17.95
CA SER A 146 16.87 1.89 17.39
C SER A 146 16.79 2.55 16.01
N LEU A 147 15.71 2.38 15.24
CA LEU A 147 15.62 2.92 13.88
C LEU A 147 15.46 4.44 13.89
N CYS A 148 14.57 4.97 14.73
CA CYS A 148 14.42 6.42 14.83
C CYS A 148 15.65 7.14 15.38
N LYS A 149 16.50 6.46 16.18
CA LYS A 149 17.79 7.03 16.61
C LYS A 149 18.71 7.35 15.42
N GLN A 150 18.57 6.61 14.32
CA GLN A 150 19.32 6.85 13.07
C GLN A 150 18.70 7.97 12.21
N GLY A 151 17.47 8.39 12.52
CA GLY A 151 16.72 9.42 11.81
C GLY A 151 15.99 8.91 10.56
N CYS A 152 14.69 9.21 10.48
CA CYS A 152 13.90 8.96 9.27
C CYS A 152 14.27 9.97 8.17
N ARG A 153 14.40 9.50 6.93
CA ARG A 153 14.77 10.30 5.75
C ARG A 153 13.54 10.78 4.99
N ASN A 154 13.73 11.70 4.05
CA ASN A 154 12.72 12.14 3.08
C ASN A 154 11.37 12.53 3.70
N GLY A 155 11.41 13.26 4.83
CA GLY A 155 10.19 13.71 5.53
C GLY A 155 9.46 12.60 6.30
N GLY A 156 10.08 11.43 6.50
CA GLY A 156 9.54 10.37 7.33
C GLY A 156 9.38 10.81 8.80
N ILE A 157 8.30 10.36 9.43
CA ILE A 157 7.98 10.67 10.83
C ILE A 157 8.26 9.45 11.70
N CYS A 158 8.99 9.63 12.79
CA CYS A 158 9.15 8.57 13.79
C CYS A 158 7.87 8.42 14.61
N ASN A 159 7.31 7.21 14.67
CA ASN A 159 6.18 6.94 15.55
C ASN A 159 6.63 6.59 16.98
N SER A 160 5.66 6.49 17.91
CA SER A 160 5.88 6.13 19.31
C SER A 160 6.50 4.74 19.53
N HIS A 161 6.54 3.88 18.51
CA HIS A 161 7.11 2.53 18.56
C HIS A 161 8.52 2.47 17.94
N GLY A 162 9.12 3.62 17.62
CA GLY A 162 10.48 3.70 17.08
C GLY A 162 10.59 3.33 15.59
N VAL A 163 9.48 3.26 14.85
CA VAL A 163 9.49 2.90 13.42
C VAL A 163 9.16 4.13 12.56
N CYS A 164 9.87 4.28 11.43
CA CYS A 164 9.60 5.36 10.48
C CYS A 164 8.32 5.13 9.69
N GLN A 165 7.43 6.12 9.71
CA GLN A 165 6.29 6.24 8.81
C GLN A 165 6.72 7.02 7.57
N CYS A 166 6.76 6.35 6.42
CA CYS A 166 7.25 6.94 5.19
C CYS A 166 6.13 7.65 4.42
N PRO A 167 6.37 8.87 3.91
CA PRO A 167 5.41 9.54 3.05
C PRO A 167 5.27 8.81 1.71
N GLN A 168 4.23 9.17 0.96
CA GLN A 168 3.94 8.65 -0.36
C GLN A 168 5.18 8.74 -1.27
N GLY A 169 5.48 7.63 -1.98
CA GLY A 169 6.64 7.58 -2.88
C GLY A 169 7.97 7.21 -2.23
N PHE A 170 8.04 7.14 -0.90
CA PHE A 170 9.22 6.65 -0.19
C PHE A 170 8.91 5.36 0.59
N ARG A 171 9.91 4.50 0.75
CA ARG A 171 9.82 3.22 1.46
C ARG A 171 11.16 2.87 2.11
N GLY A 172 11.18 1.76 2.84
CA GLY A 172 12.34 1.29 3.59
C GLY A 172 12.17 1.48 5.09
N ARG A 173 13.15 0.99 5.86
CA ARG A 173 13.14 1.13 7.33
C ARG A 173 13.35 2.57 7.79
N LEU A 174 14.08 3.36 6.99
CA LEU A 174 14.36 4.78 7.24
C LEU A 174 13.78 5.70 6.17
N CYS A 175 12.88 5.22 5.31
CA CYS A 175 12.29 6.01 4.21
C CYS A 175 13.33 6.53 3.19
N ASP A 176 14.43 5.80 3.04
CA ASP A 176 15.59 6.10 2.22
C ASP A 176 15.45 5.65 0.76
N ILE A 177 14.44 4.82 0.46
CA ILE A 177 14.21 4.28 -0.88
C ILE A 177 13.05 5.03 -1.54
N GLY A 178 13.36 5.91 -2.50
CA GLY A 178 12.36 6.61 -3.31
C GLY A 178 11.85 5.80 -4.50
N THR A 179 10.66 6.14 -4.98
CA THR A 179 10.18 5.78 -6.32
C THR A 179 10.65 6.82 -7.32
N PHE A 180 10.73 6.44 -8.60
CA PHE A 180 11.22 7.33 -9.68
C PHE A 180 10.58 8.73 -9.62
N LEU A 181 9.25 8.80 -9.47
CA LEU A 181 8.50 10.06 -9.39
C LEU A 181 8.76 10.88 -8.12
N ALA A 182 9.09 10.23 -7.01
CA ALA A 182 9.36 10.92 -5.73
C ALA A 182 10.77 11.54 -5.71
N ILE A 183 11.71 10.94 -6.43
CA ILE A 183 13.10 11.41 -6.51
C ILE A 183 13.17 12.68 -7.37
N ASP A 184 12.41 12.74 -8.47
CA ASP A 184 12.40 13.89 -9.38
C ASP A 184 11.73 15.14 -8.78
N SER A 185 10.80 14.96 -7.83
CA SER A 185 10.05 16.07 -7.19
C SER A 185 10.87 16.88 -6.17
N HIS A 186 12.07 16.39 -5.79
CA HIS A 186 12.97 17.06 -4.83
C HIS A 186 14.19 17.72 -5.50
N HIS A 187 14.19 17.86 -6.83
CA HIS A 187 15.21 18.57 -7.61
C HIS A 187 14.66 19.76 -8.41
N LEU A 188 13.45 20.22 -8.10
CA LEU A 188 12.83 21.44 -8.63
C LEU A 188 12.54 22.42 -7.49
#